data_AF-A0A954XK57-F1
#
_entry.id   AF-A0A954XK57-F1
#
_cell.length_a   1.000
_cell.length_b   1.000
_cell.length_c   1.000
_cell.angle_alpha   90.00
_cell.angle_beta   90.00
_cell.angle_gamma   90.00
#
_symmetry.space_group_name_H-M   'P 1'
#
loop_
_entity.id
_entity.type
_entity.pdbx_description
1 polymer ?
#
loop_
_entity_poly.entity_id
_entity_poly.type
_entity_poly.pdbx_seq_one_letter_code
_entity_poly.pdbx_strand_id
1 'polypeptide(L)'
;MFIANYGFKHLIQKAAMVAKIPMGYASNHPYNGLLERAHNETLDFILEKMPDAIAFDTPRDLMRHALSLVTVDGIIAEFGVNEGGTVTFIAKQKPKATVHGFDSFEGLPE
;
A
#
# COMPACT_ATOMS: atom_id res chain seq x y z
N MET A 1 -19.44 45.06 -35.57
CA MET A 1 -19.17 45.77 -34.31
C MET A 1 -19.41 44.80 -33.16
N PHE A 2 -18.43 43.95 -32.84
CA PHE A 2 -18.54 42.98 -31.75
C PHE A 2 -18.09 43.66 -30.46
N ILE A 3 -19.02 44.29 -29.75
CA ILE A 3 -18.78 44.68 -28.37
C ILE A 3 -18.85 43.38 -27.56
N ALA A 4 -17.73 42.65 -27.51
CA ALA A 4 -17.58 41.58 -26.55
C ALA A 4 -17.77 42.21 -25.17
N ASN A 5 -18.82 41.79 -24.46
CA ASN A 5 -19.17 42.37 -23.17
C ASN A 5 -18.04 42.07 -22.17
N TYR A 6 -17.10 43.01 -22.06
CA TYR A 6 -15.88 42.89 -21.25
C TYR A 6 -16.21 42.57 -19.79
N GLY A 7 -17.35 43.05 -19.28
CA GLY A 7 -17.83 42.72 -17.94
C GLY A 7 -18.21 41.25 -17.78
N PHE A 8 -18.87 40.66 -18.80
CA PHE A 8 -19.22 39.24 -18.79
C PHE A 8 -17.97 38.35 -18.86
N LYS A 9 -17.01 38.69 -19.73
CA LYS A 9 -15.72 37.98 -19.83
C LYS A 9 -14.95 38.01 -18.49
N HIS A 10 -14.92 39.16 -17.83
CA HIS A 10 -14.26 39.33 -16.53
C HIS A 10 -14.95 38.54 -15.41
N LEU A 11 -16.29 38.48 -15.42
CA LEU A 11 -17.06 37.71 -14.46
C LEU A 11 -16.79 36.21 -14.59
N ILE A 12 -16.79 35.68 -15.83
CA ILE A 12 -16.47 34.29 -16.11
C ILE A 12 -15.03 33.95 -15.69
N GLN A 13 -14.06 34.84 -15.95
CA GLN A 13 -12.67 34.65 -15.53
C GLN A 13 -12.52 34.60 -14.01
N LYS A 14 -13.19 35.50 -13.28
CA LYS A 14 -13.19 35.49 -11.81
C LYS A 14 -13.84 34.23 -11.25
N ALA A 15 -14.98 33.82 -11.80
CA ALA A 15 -15.66 32.59 -11.39
C ALA A 15 -14.75 31.36 -11.59
N ALA A 16 -14.05 31.27 -12.73
CA ALA A 16 -13.11 30.19 -12.99
C ALA A 16 -11.90 30.20 -12.04
N MET A 17 -11.38 31.38 -11.70
CA MET A 17 -10.27 31.51 -10.75
C MET A 17 -10.69 31.08 -9.34
N VAL A 18 -11.88 31.51 -8.88
CA VAL A 18 -12.43 31.12 -7.58
C VAL A 18 -12.74 29.62 -7.53
N ALA A 19 -13.25 29.03 -8.61
CA ALA A 19 -13.49 27.58 -8.70
C ALA A 19 -12.19 26.75 -8.69
N LYS A 20 -11.08 27.31 -9.22
CA LYS A 20 -9.75 26.67 -9.17
C LYS A 20 -9.12 26.68 -7.77
N ILE A 21 -9.47 27.63 -6.90
CA ILE A 21 -8.92 27.72 -5.55
C ILE A 21 -9.19 26.46 -4.72
N PRO A 22 -10.43 25.94 -4.58
CA PRO A 22 -10.69 24.72 -3.83
C PRO A 22 -10.06 23.47 -4.47
N MET A 23 -10.04 23.36 -5.80
CA MET A 23 -9.37 22.24 -6.50
C MET A 23 -7.84 22.27 -6.33
N GLY A 24 -7.24 23.46 -6.40
CA GLY A 24 -5.81 23.68 -6.20
C GLY A 24 -5.40 23.56 -4.74
N TYR A 25 -6.27 23.93 -3.80
CA TYR A 25 -5.97 23.86 -2.37
C TYR A 25 -5.94 22.42 -1.86
N ALA A 26 -6.91 21.60 -2.28
CA ALA A 26 -6.96 20.19 -1.90
C ALA A 26 -5.77 19.41 -2.47
N SER A 27 -5.29 19.74 -3.67
CA SER A 27 -4.14 19.09 -4.32
C SER A 27 -2.78 19.63 -3.82
N ASN A 28 -2.65 20.94 -3.63
CA ASN A 28 -1.43 21.58 -3.11
C ASN A 28 -1.38 21.63 -1.57
N HIS A 29 -2.25 20.90 -0.88
CA HIS A 29 -2.17 20.83 0.58
C HIS A 29 -0.82 20.23 0.99
N PRO A 30 -0.05 20.85 1.91
CA PRO A 30 1.31 20.40 2.25
C PRO A 30 1.39 18.93 2.66
N TYR A 31 0.32 18.39 3.26
CA TYR A 31 0.18 16.97 3.57
C TYR A 31 0.37 16.07 2.34
N ASN A 32 -0.19 16.42 1.18
CA ASN A 32 -0.01 15.63 -0.04
C ASN A 32 1.44 15.66 -0.51
N GLY A 33 2.11 16.82 -0.41
CA GLY A 33 3.53 16.94 -0.72
C GLY A 33 4.40 16.10 0.22
N LEU A 34 4.03 15.99 1.51
CA LEU A 34 4.70 15.09 2.45
C LEU A 34 4.46 13.60 2.10
N LEU A 35 3.24 13.22 1.70
CA LEU A 35 2.94 11.86 1.26
C LEU A 35 3.71 11.50 -0.02
N GLU A 36 3.75 12.40 -1.00
CA GLU A 36 4.53 12.22 -2.24
C GLU A 36 6.01 12.08 -1.94
N ARG A 37 6.55 12.94 -1.07
CA ARG A 37 7.94 12.86 -0.64
C ARG A 37 8.25 11.53 0.07
N ALA A 38 7.41 11.11 1.02
CA ALA A 38 7.60 9.84 1.72
C ALA A 38 7.52 8.64 0.77
N HIS A 39 6.62 8.69 -0.22
CA HIS A 39 6.54 7.69 -1.27
C HIS A 39 7.83 7.62 -2.10
N ASN A 40 8.31 8.77 -2.59
CA ASN A 40 9.54 8.84 -3.40
C ASN A 40 10.76 8.38 -2.60
N GLU A 41 10.92 8.82 -1.34
CA GLU A 41 12.03 8.37 -0.47
C GLU A 41 11.99 6.85 -0.24
N THR A 42 10.80 6.25 -0.15
CA THR A 42 10.64 4.79 -0.05
C THR A 42 11.05 4.10 -1.35
N LEU A 43 10.64 4.62 -2.51
CA LEU A 43 11.02 4.08 -3.81
C LEU A 43 12.53 4.13 -4.03
N ASP A 44 13.15 5.27 -3.74
CA ASP A 44 14.60 5.45 -3.84
C ASP A 44 15.35 4.45 -2.96
N PHE A 45 14.90 4.25 -1.71
CA PHE A 45 15.47 3.27 -0.80
C PHE A 45 15.37 1.84 -1.35
N ILE A 46 14.19 1.44 -1.87
CA ILE A 46 13.99 0.11 -2.44
C ILE A 46 14.91 -0.11 -3.65
N LEU A 47 14.97 0.86 -4.56
CA LEU A 47 15.80 0.78 -5.77
C LEU A 47 17.30 0.71 -5.43
N GLU A 48 17.75 1.45 -4.41
CA GLU A 48 19.16 1.48 -4.03
C GLU A 48 19.57 0.26 -3.19
N LYS A 49 18.77 -0.12 -2.20
CA LYS A 49 19.16 -1.11 -1.19
C LYS A 49 18.61 -2.51 -1.44
N MET A 50 17.57 -2.63 -2.26
CA MET A 50 16.85 -3.89 -2.49
C MET A 50 16.57 -4.12 -3.99
N PRO A 51 17.59 -4.04 -4.88
CA PRO A 51 17.40 -4.10 -6.33
C PRO A 51 16.78 -5.40 -6.83
N ASP A 52 16.98 -6.51 -6.09
CA ASP A 52 16.44 -7.82 -6.42
C ASP A 52 15.10 -8.12 -5.71
N ALA A 53 14.53 -7.15 -4.99
CA ALA A 53 13.27 -7.34 -4.32
C ALA A 53 12.12 -7.51 -5.32
N ILE A 54 11.31 -8.54 -5.09
CA ILE A 54 10.14 -8.83 -5.91
C ILE A 54 8.93 -8.17 -5.25
N ALA A 55 8.24 -7.30 -5.99
CA ALA A 55 7.00 -6.68 -5.55
C ALA A 55 5.81 -7.63 -5.77
N PHE A 56 4.90 -7.66 -4.80
CA PHE A 56 3.65 -8.43 -4.87
C PHE A 56 2.47 -7.53 -4.50
N ASP A 57 1.35 -7.70 -5.19
CA ASP A 57 0.13 -6.90 -4.96
C ASP A 57 -0.51 -7.16 -3.60
N THR A 58 -0.38 -8.39 -3.09
CA THR A 58 -0.92 -8.78 -1.79
C THR A 58 0.07 -9.58 -0.95
N PRO A 59 -0.04 -9.54 0.39
CA PRO A 59 0.74 -10.42 1.27
C PRO A 59 0.52 -11.91 0.99
N ARG A 60 -0.66 -12.28 0.46
CA ARG A 60 -0.97 -13.66 0.10
C ARG A 60 -0.19 -14.12 -1.13
N ASP A 61 0.04 -13.24 -2.10
CA ASP A 61 0.81 -13.57 -3.30
C ASP A 61 2.28 -13.73 -2.98
N LEU A 62 2.84 -12.83 -2.15
CA LEU A 62 4.19 -12.99 -1.60
C LEU A 62 4.33 -14.33 -0.89
N MET A 63 3.40 -14.66 0.00
CA MET A 63 3.44 -15.89 0.78
C MET A 63 3.31 -17.14 -0.10
N ARG A 64 2.46 -17.09 -1.13
CA ARG A 64 2.35 -18.18 -2.11
C ARG A 64 3.66 -18.39 -2.87
N HIS A 65 4.31 -17.31 -3.29
CA HIS A 65 5.62 -17.37 -3.94
C HIS A 65 6.67 -17.92 -2.98
N ALA A 66 6.77 -17.42 -1.75
CA ALA A 66 7.71 -17.92 -0.76
C ALA A 66 7.51 -19.43 -0.50
N LEU A 67 6.26 -19.88 -0.35
CA LEU A 67 5.95 -21.30 -0.16
C LEU A 67 6.27 -22.17 -1.38
N SER A 68 6.20 -21.63 -2.61
CA SER A 68 6.59 -22.39 -3.81
C SER A 68 8.09 -22.60 -3.91
N LEU A 69 8.90 -21.71 -3.32
CA LEU A 69 10.36 -21.83 -3.25
C LEU A 69 10.86 -22.80 -2.18
N VAL A 70 10.00 -23.28 -1.28
CA VAL A 70 10.38 -24.24 -0.25
C VAL A 70 10.65 -25.61 -0.87
N THR A 71 11.94 -25.96 -0.98
CA THR A 71 12.43 -27.25 -1.49
C THR A 71 13.03 -28.15 -0.41
N VAL A 72 13.18 -27.65 0.81
CA VAL A 72 13.77 -28.39 1.93
C VAL A 72 12.71 -29.08 2.76
N ASP A 73 13.02 -30.28 3.24
CA ASP A 73 12.23 -30.95 4.27
C ASP A 73 12.47 -30.27 5.62
N GLY A 74 11.39 -29.99 6.35
CA GLY A 74 11.49 -29.28 7.61
C GLY A 74 10.14 -28.96 8.24
N ILE A 75 10.19 -28.14 9.30
CA ILE A 75 9.03 -27.71 10.05
C ILE A 75 8.52 -26.40 9.45
N ILE A 76 7.21 -26.29 9.28
CA ILE A 76 6.53 -25.03 8.98
C ILE A 76 5.93 -24.51 10.29
N ALA A 77 6.40 -23.36 10.75
CA ALA A 77 5.96 -22.74 12.00
C ALA A 77 5.57 -21.26 11.78
N GLU A 78 4.46 -20.85 12.38
CA GLU A 78 4.00 -19.46 12.47
C GLU A 78 3.96 -19.03 13.93
N PHE A 79 4.49 -17.83 14.24
CA PHE A 79 4.51 -17.26 15.58
C PHE A 79 3.65 -15.99 15.60
N GLY A 80 2.64 -15.96 16.46
CA GLY A 80 1.59 -14.95 16.47
C GLY A 80 0.55 -15.25 15.38
N VAL A 81 -0.40 -16.13 15.68
CA VAL A 81 -1.40 -16.60 14.70
C VAL A 81 -2.69 -15.80 14.74
N ASN A 82 -2.95 -15.06 15.82
CA ASN A 82 -4.21 -14.32 16.00
C ASN A 82 -5.44 -15.22 15.73
N GLU A 83 -6.31 -14.87 14.78
CA GLU A 83 -7.48 -15.68 14.39
C GLU A 83 -7.14 -16.92 13.53
N GLY A 84 -5.86 -17.19 13.25
CA GLY A 84 -5.40 -18.35 12.48
C GLY A 84 -5.58 -18.22 10.96
N GLY A 85 -5.80 -17.00 10.45
CA GLY A 85 -6.02 -16.76 9.03
C GLY A 85 -4.79 -17.08 8.15
N THR A 86 -3.58 -16.84 8.66
CA THR A 86 -2.34 -17.12 7.94
C THR A 86 -1.97 -18.61 8.02
N VAL A 87 -2.01 -19.21 9.21
CA VAL A 87 -1.66 -20.63 9.41
C VAL A 87 -2.55 -21.54 8.57
N THR A 88 -3.84 -21.24 8.49
CA THR A 88 -4.82 -21.97 7.66
C THR A 88 -4.48 -21.88 6.18
N PHE A 89 -4.05 -20.70 5.70
CA PHE A 89 -3.67 -20.53 4.30
C PHE A 89 -2.40 -21.32 3.96
N ILE A 90 -1.40 -21.30 4.84
CA ILE A 90 -0.16 -22.06 4.65
C ILE A 90 -0.48 -23.57 4.58
N ALA A 91 -1.32 -24.07 5.49
CA ALA A 91 -1.75 -25.47 5.50
C ALA A 91 -2.47 -25.87 4.19
N LYS A 92 -3.30 -24.98 3.63
CA LYS A 92 -3.95 -25.20 2.32
C LYS A 92 -2.95 -25.26 1.16
N GLN A 93 -1.85 -24.49 1.21
CA GLN A 93 -0.82 -24.52 0.17
C GLN A 93 0.12 -25.73 0.30
N LYS A 94 0.27 -26.30 1.50
CA LYS A 94 1.13 -27.46 1.78
C LYS A 94 0.32 -28.58 2.46
N PRO A 95 -0.66 -29.20 1.76
CA PRO A 95 -1.62 -30.13 2.36
C PRO A 95 -1.00 -31.44 2.89
N LYS A 96 0.26 -31.72 2.55
CA LYS A 96 1.01 -32.90 3.01
C LYS A 96 1.92 -32.61 4.20
N ALA A 97 2.03 -31.35 4.62
CA ALA A 97 2.88 -30.93 5.73
C ALA A 97 2.02 -30.52 6.93
N THR A 98 2.52 -30.80 8.12
CA THR A 98 1.96 -30.23 9.35
C THR A 98 2.46 -28.80 9.50
N VAL A 99 1.53 -27.87 9.74
CA VAL A 99 1.83 -26.46 10.01
C VAL A 99 1.57 -26.19 11.49
N HIS A 100 2.58 -25.68 12.18
CA HIS A 100 2.52 -25.40 13.62
C HIS A 100 2.24 -23.91 13.85
N GLY A 101 1.15 -23.60 14.54
CA GLY A 101 0.82 -22.25 14.97
C GLY A 101 1.15 -22.05 16.45
N PHE A 102 1.97 -21.06 16.76
CA PHE A 102 2.35 -20.68 18.13
C PHE A 102 1.80 -19.29 18.44
N ASP A 103 1.17 -19.13 19.60
CA ASP A 103 0.64 -17.86 20.09
C ASP A 103 0.55 -17.92 21.62
N SER A 104 0.46 -16.77 22.29
CA SER A 104 0.08 -16.74 23.71
C SER A 104 -1.37 -17.16 23.89
N PHE A 105 -2.21 -16.94 22.86
CA PHE A 105 -3.67 -17.04 22.91
C PHE A 105 -4.32 -16.08 23.93
N GLU A 106 -3.54 -15.12 24.43
CA GLU A 106 -3.94 -14.12 25.43
C GLU A 106 -3.81 -12.69 24.88
N GLY A 107 -3.23 -12.52 23.69
CA GLY A 107 -2.95 -11.22 23.08
C GLY A 107 -1.53 -10.73 23.33
N LEU A 108 -1.30 -9.44 23.04
CA LEU A 108 0.00 -8.80 23.26
C LEU A 108 0.26 -8.59 24.77
N PRO A 109 1.53 -8.69 25.22
CA PRO A 109 1.88 -8.41 26.61
C PRO A 109 1.61 -6.94 26.97
N GLU A 110 1.30 -6.71 28.25
CA GLU A 110 1.15 -5.38 28.84
C GLU A 110 2.48 -4.62 28.99
#